data_AF-A0A1G1PN45-F1
#
_entry.id   AF-A0A1G1PN45-F1
#
_cell.length_a   1.000
_cell.length_b   1.000
_cell.length_c   1.000
_cell.angle_alpha   90.00
_cell.angle_beta   90.00
_cell.angle_gamma   90.00
#
_symmetry.space_group_name_H-M   'P 1'
#
loop_
_entity.id
_entity.type
_entity.pdbx_description
1 polymer ?
#
loop_
_entity_poly.entity_id
_entity_poly.type
_entity_poly.pdbx_seq_one_letter_code
_entity_poly.pdbx_strand_id
1 'polypeptide(L)' 'MKFEEALKKLERTVSDLESGELSLDDSLKRYEEGVKLAQFCSKKLETARRKVEILVKTSGGKLEAKPFDEKALEE' A
#
# COMPACT_ATOMS: atom_id res chain seq x y z
N MET A 1 -11.21 -1.75 -1.18
CA MET A 1 -10.90 -0.40 -0.63
C MET A 1 -9.97 0.32 -1.60
N LYS A 2 -10.23 1.59 -1.89
CA LYS A 2 -9.33 2.44 -2.69
C LYS A 2 -8.15 2.95 -1.85
N PHE A 3 -7.11 3.47 -2.51
CA PHE A 3 -5.93 3.99 -1.81
C PHE A 3 -6.30 5.19 -0.93
N GLU A 4 -7.07 6.13 -1.47
CA GLU A 4 -7.49 7.36 -0.82
C GLU A 4 -8.36 7.08 0.41
N GLU A 5 -9.20 6.04 0.33
CA GLU A 5 -10.00 5.59 1.46
C GLU A 5 -9.14 5.00 2.57
N ALA A 6 -8.14 4.18 2.21
CA ALA A 6 -7.23 3.57 3.17
C ALA A 6 -6.33 4.62 3.84
N LEU A 7 -5.83 5.59 3.07
CA LEU A 7 -5.04 6.70 3.57
C LEU A 7 -5.84 7.55 4.56
N LYS A 8 -7.08 7.91 4.21
CA LYS A 8 -7.96 8.68 5.10
C LYS A 8 -8.29 7.93 6.40
N LYS A 9 -8.44 6.61 6.32
CA LYS A 9 -8.59 5.79 7.54
C LYS A 9 -7.33 5.79 8.38
N LEU A 10 -6.16 5.65 7.75
CA LEU A 10 -4.87 5.66 8.45
C LEU A 10 -4.63 6.99 9.18
N GLU A 11 -4.90 8.12 8.52
CA GLU A 11 -4.82 9.45 9.12
C GLU A 11 -5.69 9.59 10.36
N ARG A 12 -6.93 9.07 10.30
CA ARG A 12 -7.83 9.04 11.47
C ARG A 12 -7.30 8.15 12.58
N THR A 13 -6.82 6.95 12.25
CA THR A 13 -6.23 6.05 13.23
C THR A 13 -5.03 6.67 13.94
N VAL A 14 -4.17 7.39 13.21
CA VAL A 14 -3.04 8.12 13.79
C VAL A 14 -3.55 9.25 14.69
N SER A 15 -4.52 10.05 14.23
CA SER A 15 -5.12 11.12 15.03
C SER A 15 -5.75 10.60 16.33
N ASP A 16 -6.41 9.44 16.30
CA ASP A 16 -7.01 8.81 17.48
C ASP A 16 -5.92 8.32 18.46
N LEU A 17 -4.78 7.85 17.96
CA LEU A 17 -3.64 7.42 18.79
C LEU A 17 -2.92 8.63 19.40
N GLU A 18 -2.80 9.73 18.67
CA GLU A 18 -2.15 10.97 19.11
C GLU A 18 -2.99 11.77 20.12
N SER A 19 -4.31 11.58 20.15
CA SER A 19 -5.18 12.26 21.10
C SER A 19 -4.90 11.84 22.55
N GLY A 20 -4.41 10.62 22.76
CA GLY A 20 -4.14 10.07 24.09
C GLY A 20 -5.40 9.76 24.91
N GLU A 21 -6.60 9.83 24.31
CA GLU A 21 -7.88 9.58 24.99
C GLU A 21 -8.27 8.09 25.03
N LEU A 22 -7.53 7.24 24.32
CA LEU A 22 -7.81 5.82 24.21
C LEU A 22 -7.30 5.04 25.44
N SER A 23 -8.05 4.01 25.82
CA SER A 23 -7.54 2.99 26.73
C SER A 23 -6.34 2.25 26.13
N LEU A 24 -5.55 1.55 26.94
CA LEU A 24 -4.44 0.74 26.44
C LEU A 24 -4.92 -0.31 25.41
N ASP A 25 -6.01 -1.01 25.71
CA ASP A 25 -6.55 -2.04 24.84
C ASP A 25 -7.05 -1.46 23.51
N ASP A 26 -7.68 -0.29 23.53
CA ASP A 26 -8.15 0.36 22.31
C ASP A 26 -6.99 0.96 21.51
N SER A 27 -5.96 1.46 22.18
CA SER A 27 -4.72 1.92 21.55
C SER A 27 -4.03 0.77 20.80
N LEU A 28 -3.97 -0.42 21.39
CA LEU A 28 -3.41 -1.61 20.73
C LEU A 28 -4.21 -2.01 19.48
N LYS A 29 -5.55 -2.01 19.57
CA LYS A 29 -6.42 -2.29 18.41
C LYS A 29 -6.23 -1.27 17.30
N ARG A 30 -6.18 0.02 17.65
CA ARG A 30 -5.95 1.11 16.68
C ARG A 30 -4.57 1.01 16.06
N TYR A 31 -3.55 0.69 16.84
CA TYR A 31 -2.21 0.46 16.31
C TYR A 31 -2.19 -0.68 15.28
N GLU A 32 -2.79 -1.83 15.59
CA GLU A 32 -2.88 -2.95 14.64
C GLU A 32 -3.62 -2.57 13.35
N GLU A 33 -4.72 -1.83 13.47
CA GLU A 33 -5.46 -1.30 12.31
C GLU A 33 -4.57 -0.38 11.48
N GLY A 34 -3.86 0.55 12.12
CA GLY A 34 -2.93 1.48 11.48
C GLY A 34 -1.81 0.76 10.72
N VAL A 35 -1.21 -0.28 11.32
CA VAL A 35 -0.18 -1.10 10.67
C VAL A 35 -0.73 -1.77 9.41
N LYS A 36 -1.93 -2.35 9.47
CA LYS A 36 -2.57 -3.00 8.31
C LYS A 36 -2.87 -2.00 7.19
N LEU A 37 -3.35 -0.80 7.53
CA LEU A 37 -3.62 0.27 6.57
C LEU A 37 -2.33 0.80 5.93
N ALA A 38 -1.27 1.01 6.72
CA ALA A 38 0.03 1.44 6.21
C ALA A 38 0.63 0.43 5.23
N GLN A 39 0.57 -0.86 5.57
CA GLN A 39 1.02 -1.94 4.67
C GLN A 39 0.21 -1.96 3.38
N PHE A 40 -1.12 -1.78 3.45
CA PHE A 40 -1.97 -1.71 2.27
C PHE A 40 -1.59 -0.53 1.36
N CYS A 41 -1.42 0.67 1.92
CA CYS A 41 -1.02 1.86 1.19
C CYS A 41 0.34 1.67 0.52
N SER A 42 1.33 1.13 1.24
CA SER A 42 2.66 0.83 0.70
C SER A 42 2.59 -0.12 -0.49
N LYS A 43 1.83 -1.23 -0.40
CA LYS A 43 1.65 -2.17 -1.52
C LYS A 43 1.01 -1.54 -2.75
N LYS A 44 0.03 -0.64 -2.55
CA LYS A 44 -0.60 0.10 -3.66
C LYS A 44 0.37 1.04 -4.35
N LEU A 45 1.16 1.79 -3.58
CA LEU A 45 2.19 2.68 -4.12
C LEU A 45 3.28 1.91 -4.87
N GLU A 46 3.73 0.77 -4.33
CA GLU A 46 4.69 -0.12 -4.99
C GLU A 46 4.15 -0.60 -6.36
N THR A 47 2.88 -1.01 -6.41
CA THR A 47 2.23 -1.43 -7.65
C THR A 47 2.16 -0.29 -8.67
N ALA A 48 1.81 0.91 -8.22
CA ALA A 48 1.76 2.09 -9.08
C ALA A 48 3.16 2.45 -9.61
N ARG A 49 4.19 2.43 -8.76
CA ARG A 49 5.58 2.69 -9.13
C ARG A 49 6.05 1.74 -10.23
N ARG A 50 5.84 0.43 -10.06
CA ARG A 50 6.20 -0.57 -11.08
C ARG A 50 5.53 -0.33 -12.43
N LYS A 51 4.24 0.04 -12.43
CA LYS A 51 3.52 0.39 -13.66
C LYS A 51 4.13 1.59 -14.36
N VAL A 52 4.49 2.64 -13.61
CA VAL A 52 5.17 3.82 -14.17
C VAL A 52 6.54 3.43 -14.72
N GLU A 53 7.34 2.65 -14.00
CA GLU A 53 8.65 2.19 -14.47
C GLU A 53 8.56 1.40 -15.79
N ILE A 54 7.56 0.54 -15.94
CA ILE A 54 7.31 -0.19 -17.20
C ILE A 54 6.96 0.79 -18.33
N LEU A 55 6.05 1.74 -18.09
CA LEU A 55 5.65 2.73 -19.11
C LEU A 55 6.80 3.64 -19.54
N VAL A 56 7.64 4.07 -18.60
CA VAL A 56 8.85 4.87 -18.89
C VAL A 56 9.85 4.06 -19.74
N LYS A 57 10.06 2.77 -19.39
CA LYS A 57 10.88 1.86 -20.22
C LYS A 57 10.33 1.71 -21.65
N THR A 58 9.00 1.75 -21.82
CA THR A 58 8.36 1.66 -23.14
C THR A 58 8.46 2.96 -23.97
N SER A 59 8.29 4.13 -23.36
CA SER A 59 8.27 5.41 -24.09
C SER A 59 9.66 6.01 -24.40
N GLY A 60 10.73 5.48 -23.80
CA GLY A 60 12.07 6.11 -23.81
C GLY A 60 13.19 5.41 -24.59
N GLY A 61 12.94 4.26 -25.24
CA GLY A 61 13.89 3.66 -26.19
C GLY A 61 14.36 2.24 -25.85
N LYS A 62 13.58 1.27 -26.34
CA LYS A 62 13.86 -0.16 -26.57
C LYS A 62 14.04 -1.08 -25.35
N LEU A 63 12.97 -1.81 -25.00
CA LEU A 63 13.00 -3.16 -24.40
C LEU A 63 11.80 -4.00 -24.87
N GLU A 64 12.05 -5.29 -25.17
CA GLU A 64 11.11 -6.29 -25.66
C GLU A 64 10.25 -6.92 -24.55
N ALA A 65 8.99 -7.22 -24.86
CA ALA A 65 8.05 -7.88 -23.96
C ALA A 65 8.21 -9.40 -24.00
N LYS A 66 8.48 -10.02 -22.85
CA LYS A 66 8.06 -11.40 -22.60
C LYS A 66 6.74 -11.40 -21.82
N PRO A 67 5.80 -12.30 -22.11
CA PRO A 67 4.59 -12.45 -21.32
C PRO A 67 4.96 -12.70 -19.86
N PHE A 68 4.36 -11.93 -18.95
CA PHE A 68 4.43 -12.23 -17.53
C PHE A 68 3.51 -13.42 -17.26
N ASP A 69 4.10 -14.61 -17.12
CA ASP A 69 3.36 -15.83 -16.78
C ASP A 69 3.26 -15.94 -15.26
N GLU A 70 2.08 -15.62 -14.72
CA GLU A 70 1.79 -15.70 -13.28
C GLU A 70 1.86 -17.13 -12.72
N LYS A 71 1.93 -18.17 -13.57
CA LYS A 71 2.03 -19.58 -13.12
C LYS A 71 3.43 -20.03 -12.70
N ALA A 72 4.48 -19.26 -12.96
CA ALA A 72 5.86 -19.66 -12.64
C ALA A 72 6.29 -19.41 -11.17
N LEU A 73 5.38 -18.93 -10.31
CA LEU A 73 5.64 -18.64 -8.89
C LEU A 73 5.05 -19.68 -7.93
N GLU A 74 4.46 -20.77 -8.44
CA GLU A 74 3.83 -21.84 -7.64
C GLU A 74 4.49 -23.23 -7.83
N GLU A 75 5.74 -23.31 -8.32
CA GLU A 75 6.57 -24.53 -8.20
C GLU A 75 7.87 -24.28 -7.44
#